data_AF-A0A966SBL6-F1
#
_entry.id   AF-A0A966SBL6-F1
#
_cell.length_a   1.000
_cell.length_b   1.000
_cell.length_c   1.000
_cell.angle_alpha   90.00
_cell.angle_beta   90.00
_cell.angle_gamma   90.00
#
_symmetry.space_group_name_H-M   'P 1'
#
loop_
_entity.id
_entity.type
_entity.pdbx_description
1 polymer ?
#
loop_
_entity_poly.entity_id
_entity_poly.type
_entity_poly.pdbx_seq_one_letter_code
_entity_poly.pdbx_strand_id
1 'polypeptide(L)'
;LQIEIDKICKEGPSEQELQKVKNKTESLIAFEDMSVMSRASSLAYYELLGDAAWMNTELQQYANVTTAQIKNVSNQVFRAENSNTLYYYATK
;
A
#
# COMPACT_ATOMS: atom_id res chain seq x y z
N LEU A 1 13.76 -7.24 10.70
CA LEU A 1 13.21 -6.89 9.36
C LEU A 1 13.10 -8.13 8.47
N GLN A 2 14.20 -8.79 8.12
CA GLN A 2 14.16 -9.98 7.25
C GLN A 2 13.23 -11.08 7.77
N ILE A 3 13.22 -11.34 9.08
CA ILE A 3 12.32 -12.33 9.70
C ILE A 3 10.83 -12.02 9.44
N GLU A 4 10.43 -10.75 9.53
CA GLU A 4 9.04 -10.34 9.30
C GLU A 4 8.67 -10.42 7.81
N ILE A 5 9.62 -10.08 6.93
CA ILE A 5 9.46 -10.24 5.47
C ILE A 5 9.29 -11.72 5.12
N ASP A 6 10.10 -12.60 5.71
CA ASP A 6 9.99 -14.03 5.48
C ASP A 6 8.65 -14.57 5.99
N LYS A 7 8.18 -14.08 7.14
CA LYS A 7 6.88 -14.46 7.71
C LYS A 7 5.73 -14.06 6.78
N ILE A 8 5.68 -12.82 6.30
CA ILE A 8 4.60 -12.38 5.41
C ILE A 8 4.63 -13.13 4.06
N CYS A 9 5.81 -13.51 3.56
CA CYS A 9 5.92 -14.31 2.34
C CYS A 9 5.44 -15.76 2.55
N LYS A 10 5.78 -16.38 3.68
CA LYS A 10 5.45 -17.79 3.99
C LYS A 10 4.02 -17.99 4.45
N GLU A 11 3.55 -17.15 5.37
CA GLU A 11 2.27 -17.32 6.05
C GLU A 11 1.21 -16.39 5.46
N GLY A 12 1.59 -15.16 5.07
CA GLY A 12 0.66 -14.09 4.76
C GLY A 12 0.10 -13.44 6.03
N PRO A 13 -0.57 -12.28 5.92
CA PRO A 13 -1.24 -11.66 7.07
C PRO A 13 -2.48 -12.46 7.47
N SER A 14 -2.88 -12.34 8.74
CA SER A 14 -4.21 -12.81 9.15
C SER A 14 -5.33 -11.94 8.56
N GLU A 15 -6.53 -12.49 8.43
CA GLU A 15 -7.71 -11.74 7.99
C GLU A 15 -8.02 -10.56 8.92
N GLN A 16 -7.79 -10.72 10.22
CA GLN A 16 -7.98 -9.66 11.21
C GLN A 16 -7.00 -8.50 11.01
N GLU A 17 -5.72 -8.80 10.74
CA GLU A 17 -4.73 -7.76 10.44
C GLU A 17 -5.04 -7.05 9.12
N LEU A 18 -5.44 -7.80 8.09
CA LEU A 18 -5.87 -7.21 6.82
C LEU A 18 -7.06 -6.27 7.01
N GLN A 19 -8.08 -6.70 7.76
CA GLN A 19 -9.23 -5.85 8.03
C GLN A 19 -8.84 -4.59 8.81
N LYS A 20 -7.92 -4.70 9.78
CA LYS A 20 -7.42 -3.55 10.53
C LYS A 20 -6.70 -2.55 9.60
N VAL A 21 -5.91 -3.04 8.65
CA VAL A 21 -5.23 -2.18 7.67
C VAL A 21 -6.25 -1.52 6.73
N LYS A 22 -7.25 -2.26 6.23
CA LYS A 22 -8.33 -1.70 5.39
C LYS A 22 -9.06 -0.56 6.10
N ASN A 23 -9.47 -0.75 7.34
CA ASN A 23 -10.15 0.28 8.14
C ASN A 23 -9.26 1.52 8.34
N LYS A 24 -7.96 1.32 8.55
CA LYS A 24 -7.00 2.42 8.68
C LYS A 24 -6.85 3.19 7.36
N THR A 25 -6.76 2.49 6.23
CA THR A 25 -6.66 3.10 4.90
C THR A 25 -7.92 3.92 4.58
N GLU A 26 -9.10 3.37 4.83
CA GLU A 26 -10.37 4.11 4.66
C GLU A 26 -10.39 5.41 5.47
N SER A 27 -9.96 5.34 6.74
CA SER A 27 -9.90 6.53 7.60
C SER A 27 -8.91 7.59 7.09
N LEU A 28 -7.77 7.15 6.53
CA LEU A 28 -6.76 8.05 5.95
C LEU A 28 -7.28 8.75 4.70
N ILE A 29 -7.86 7.99 3.76
CA ILE A 29 -8.44 8.54 2.52
C ILE A 29 -9.55 9.53 2.85
N ALA A 30 -10.45 9.18 3.77
CA ALA A 30 -11.53 10.07 4.20
C ALA A 30 -11.02 11.37 4.83
N PHE A 31 -9.89 11.32 5.54
CA PHE A 31 -9.26 12.51 6.13
C PHE A 31 -8.57 13.38 5.08
N GLU A 32 -7.85 12.78 4.13
CA GLU A 32 -7.20 13.50 3.04
C GLU A 32 -8.20 14.24 2.16
N ASP A 33 -9.36 13.63 1.90
CA ASP A 33 -10.43 14.20 1.07
C ASP A 33 -11.23 15.34 1.71
N MET A 34 -10.96 15.70 2.97
CA MET A 34 -11.68 16.79 3.64
C MET A 34 -11.40 18.17 3.04
N SER A 35 -10.24 18.37 2.41
CA SER A 35 -9.85 19.67 1.85
C SER A 35 -10.06 19.72 0.34
N VAL A 36 -10.59 20.84 -0.17
CA VAL A 36 -10.78 21.07 -1.61
C VAL A 36 -9.43 21.03 -2.35
N MET A 37 -8.35 21.51 -1.71
CA MET A 37 -6.99 21.48 -2.28
C MET A 37 -6.48 20.04 -2.42
N SER A 38 -6.70 19.20 -1.41
CA SER A 38 -6.33 17.78 -1.45
C SER A 38 -7.06 17.09 -2.59
N ARG A 39 -8.38 17.29 -2.70
CA ARG A 39 -9.19 16.69 -3.77
C ARG A 39 -8.75 17.14 -5.16
N ALA A 40 -8.44 18.43 -5.34
CA ALA A 40 -7.92 18.94 -6.60
C ALA A 40 -6.56 18.33 -6.96
N SER A 41 -5.70 18.12 -5.95
CA SER A 41 -4.39 17.48 -6.13
C SER A 41 -4.52 16.01 -6.51
N SER A 42 -5.40 15.26 -5.85
CA SER A 42 -5.69 13.86 -6.18
C SER A 42 -6.25 13.72 -7.59
N LEU A 43 -7.21 14.56 -7.98
CA LEU A 43 -7.75 14.55 -9.36
C LEU A 43 -6.68 14.82 -10.41
N ALA A 44 -5.83 15.83 -10.19
CA ALA A 44 -4.72 16.14 -11.10
C ALA A 44 -3.72 14.98 -11.18
N TYR A 45 -3.42 14.33 -10.06
CA TYR A 45 -2.55 13.17 -10.00
C TYR A 45 -3.13 11.97 -10.77
N TYR A 46 -4.41 11.67 -10.58
CA TYR A 46 -5.07 10.57 -11.30
C TYR A 46 -5.21 10.84 -12.80
N GLU A 47 -5.50 12.08 -13.21
CA GLU A 47 -5.51 12.47 -14.62
C GLU A 47 -4.12 12.30 -15.26
N LEU A 48 -3.05 12.67 -14.53
CA LEU A 48 -1.69 12.47 -14.98
C LEU A 48 -1.35 10.98 -15.18
N LEU A 49 -1.90 10.10 -14.34
CA LEU A 49 -1.75 8.65 -14.48
C LEU A 49 -2.64 8.05 -15.59
N GLY A 50 -3.64 8.80 -16.07
CA GLY A 50 -4.41 8.50 -17.27
C GLY A 50 -5.93 8.61 -17.13
N ASP A 51 -6.48 8.67 -15.91
CA ASP A 51 -7.92 8.76 -15.70
C ASP A 51 -8.26 9.30 -14.30
N ALA A 52 -8.73 10.55 -14.22
CA ALA A 52 -9.21 11.15 -12.97
C ALA A 52 -10.32 10.34 -12.27
N ALA A 53 -11.09 9.51 -13.00
CA ALA A 53 -12.17 8.73 -12.43
C ALA A 53 -11.69 7.61 -11.48
N TRP A 54 -10.42 7.22 -11.54
CA TRP A 54 -9.83 6.24 -10.62
C TRP A 54 -9.94 6.64 -9.15
N MET A 55 -9.94 7.94 -8.85
CA MET A 55 -10.19 8.47 -7.51
C MET A 55 -11.50 7.91 -6.90
N ASN A 56 -12.53 7.70 -7.72
CA ASN A 56 -13.83 7.23 -7.23
C ASN A 56 -13.88 5.73 -6.94
N THR A 57 -12.96 4.95 -7.49
CA THR A 57 -12.95 3.48 -7.33
C THR A 57 -11.83 2.99 -6.40
N GLU A 58 -10.89 3.84 -6.03
CA GLU A 58 -9.73 3.54 -5.20
C GLU A 58 -10.11 2.79 -3.90
N LEU A 59 -11.07 3.32 -3.14
CA LEU A 59 -11.46 2.73 -1.85
C LEU A 59 -12.03 1.31 -2.03
N GLN A 60 -12.81 1.10 -3.11
CA GLN A 60 -13.33 -0.22 -3.45
C GLN A 60 -12.22 -1.20 -3.83
N GLN A 61 -11.18 -0.72 -4.52
CA GLN A 61 -10.02 -1.55 -4.86
C GLN A 61 -9.28 -2.01 -3.59
N TYR A 62 -9.05 -1.12 -2.62
CA TYR A 62 -8.49 -1.51 -1.32
C TYR A 62 -9.36 -2.52 -0.56
N ALA A 63 -10.69 -2.33 -0.57
CA ALA A 63 -11.63 -3.24 0.07
C ALA A 63 -11.59 -4.66 -0.52
N ASN A 64 -11.33 -4.78 -1.83
CA ASN A 64 -11.28 -6.05 -2.56
C ASN A 64 -9.96 -6.83 -2.38
N VAL A 65 -8.93 -6.24 -1.77
CA VAL A 65 -7.65 -6.93 -1.53
C VAL A 65 -7.85 -8.14 -0.62
N THR A 66 -7.26 -9.27 -0.98
CA THR A 66 -7.29 -10.51 -0.20
C THR A 66 -5.93 -10.85 0.41
N THR A 67 -5.92 -11.63 1.49
CA THR A 67 -4.69 -12.15 2.11
C THR A 67 -3.84 -12.95 1.12
N ALA A 68 -4.48 -13.74 0.25
CA ALA A 68 -3.83 -14.50 -0.80
C ALA A 68 -3.11 -13.60 -1.83
N GLN A 69 -3.74 -12.50 -2.25
CA GLN A 69 -3.11 -11.53 -3.15
C GLN A 69 -1.89 -10.87 -2.48
N ILE A 70 -2.01 -10.47 -1.21
CA ILE A 70 -0.89 -9.89 -0.47
C ILE A 70 0.28 -10.87 -0.40
N LYS A 71 -0.01 -12.14 -0.09
CA LYS A 71 1.02 -13.19 -0.07
C LYS A 71 1.68 -13.38 -1.43
N ASN A 72 0.90 -13.43 -2.51
CA ASN A 72 1.42 -13.58 -3.87
C ASN A 72 2.33 -12.40 -4.24
N VAL A 73 1.87 -11.17 -4.05
CA VAL A 73 2.66 -9.96 -4.30
C VAL A 73 3.92 -9.93 -3.43
N SER A 74 3.82 -10.30 -2.15
CA SER A 74 4.98 -10.37 -1.25
C SER A 74 6.07 -11.29 -1.80
N ASN A 75 5.70 -12.47 -2.31
CA ASN A 75 6.65 -13.42 -2.91
C ASN A 75 7.26 -12.92 -4.24
N GLN A 76 6.57 -12.03 -4.96
CA GLN A 76 7.09 -11.43 -6.19
C GLN A 76 8.02 -10.25 -5.90
N VAL A 77 7.66 -9.42 -4.92
CA VAL A 77 8.35 -8.17 -4.59
C VAL A 77 9.59 -8.43 -3.74
N PHE A 78 9.47 -9.19 -2.65
CA PHE A 78 10.54 -9.40 -1.66
C PHE A 78 11.53 -10.49 -2.07
N ARG A 79 12.04 -10.37 -3.29
CA ARG A 79 13.09 -11.22 -3.83
C ARG A 79 14.45 -10.58 -3.63
N ALA A 80 15.49 -11.39 -3.43
CA ALA A 80 16.87 -10.90 -3.31
C ALA A 80 17.29 -10.09 -4.54
N GLU A 81 16.83 -10.49 -5.74
CA GLU A 81 17.13 -9.78 -6.99
C GLU A 81 16.49 -8.40 -7.08
N ASN A 82 15.44 -8.13 -6.29
CA ASN A 82 14.76 -6.83 -6.23
C ASN A 82 15.27 -5.94 -5.08
N SER A 83 16.28 -6.41 -4.32
CA SER A 83 16.76 -5.69 -3.13
C SER A 83 17.89 -4.73 -3.47
N ASN A 84 17.78 -3.50 -2.98
CA ASN A 84 18.88 -2.54 -2.93
C ASN A 84 19.02 -2.05 -1.48
N THR A 85 20.18 -2.24 -0.86
CA THR A 85 20.41 -1.90 0.56
C THR A 85 21.46 -0.81 0.67
N LEU A 86 21.07 0.34 1.21
CA LEU A 86 21.97 1.45 1.51
C LEU A 86 22.35 1.43 3.00
N TYR A 87 23.64 1.35 3.28
CA TYR A 87 24.17 1.45 4.64
C TYR A 87 24.62 2.87 4.93
N TYR A 88 23.99 3.51 5.91
CA TYR A 88 24.40 4.83 6.37
C TYR A 88 25.47 4.69 7.45
N TYR A 89 26.71 5.07 7.13
CA TYR A 89 27.80 5.12 8.09
C TYR A 89 28.05 6.58 8.48
N ALA A 90 27.69 6.93 9.71
CA ALA A 90 28.09 8.22 10.27
C ALA A 90 29.57 8.17 10.63
N THR A 91 30.38 9.03 10.01
CA THR A 91 31.76 9.27 10.44
C THR A 91 31.72 10.13 11.70
N LYS A 92 32.47 9.73 12.73
CA LYS A 92 32.62 10.50 13.98
C LYS A 92 33.48 11.74 13.76
#